data_AF-A0A837KQ52-F1
#
_entry.id   AF-A0A837KQ52-F1
#
_cell.length_a   1.000
_cell.length_b   1.000
_cell.length_c   1.000
_cell.angle_alpha   90.00
_cell.angle_beta   90.00
_cell.angle_gamma   90.00
#
_symmetry.space_group_name_H-M   'P 1'
#
loop_
_entity.id
_entity.type
_entity.pdbx_description
1 polymer ?
#
loop_
_entity_poly.entity_id
_entity_poly.type
_entity_poly.pdbx_seq_one_letter_code
_entity_poly.pdbx_strand_id
1 'polypeptide(L)'
;MQNENKNKLDLIFHGAVNATGGVYNKVDVQGYGKINGDVECESLHCAGHVSITGDLIGSSARVEGNASIRGKVKMDKLSVYGQLDVADDLNFTSLKVGGNVKVQGNMAGEDVKIHGSLKAAGDCEAEVFRANGAFSIGGLLNAGRIEVILHGSCEAKEMGGEHIEVRRTGYSTLGKLLKHFLNNTLSVETIEGDEIYLENTKAKVVRGNKIEIGPDCEIDLVEYSTECKQDPSSQIKTLTQR
;
A
#
# COMPACT_ATOMS: atom_id res chain seq x y z
N MET A 1 -33.60 17.27 -11.97
CA MET A 1 -33.17 18.06 -10.79
C MET A 1 -32.04 18.94 -11.28
N GLN A 2 -32.24 20.25 -11.23
CA GLN A 2 -31.43 21.27 -11.90
C GLN A 2 -30.21 21.65 -11.05
N ASN A 3 -29.07 21.82 -11.71
CA ASN A 3 -27.95 22.72 -11.41
C ASN A 3 -27.49 22.88 -9.94
N GLU A 4 -26.43 22.14 -9.58
CA GLU A 4 -25.41 22.62 -8.63
C GLU A 4 -24.01 22.60 -9.27
N ASN A 5 -23.87 23.02 -10.52
CA ASN A 5 -22.59 23.52 -11.02
C ASN A 5 -22.39 24.96 -10.49
N LYS A 6 -22.19 25.09 -9.18
CA LYS A 6 -21.53 26.30 -8.65
C LYS A 6 -20.10 26.25 -9.15
N ASN A 7 -19.62 27.34 -9.76
CA ASN A 7 -18.21 27.54 -10.13
C ASN A 7 -17.33 27.33 -8.89
N LYS A 8 -16.94 26.09 -8.61
CA LYS A 8 -15.97 25.78 -7.57
C LYS A 8 -14.67 26.47 -8.00
N LEU A 9 -14.04 27.21 -7.09
CA LEU A 9 -12.86 28.00 -7.40
C LEU A 9 -11.66 27.09 -7.62
N ASP A 10 -10.70 27.53 -8.43
CA ASP A 10 -9.39 26.90 -8.52
C ASP A 10 -8.44 27.58 -7.52
N LEU A 11 -7.61 26.76 -6.86
CA LEU A 11 -6.57 27.21 -5.94
C LEU A 11 -5.21 26.84 -6.55
N ILE A 12 -4.44 27.86 -6.97
CA ILE A 12 -3.20 27.66 -7.75
C ILE A 12 -2.00 28.30 -7.05
N PHE A 13 -0.94 27.51 -6.80
CA PHE A 13 0.29 27.97 -6.14
C PHE A 13 1.48 27.95 -7.12
N HIS A 14 1.94 29.12 -7.56
CA HIS A 14 3.17 29.27 -8.37
C HIS A 14 4.39 29.76 -7.56
N GLY A 15 4.24 29.92 -6.24
CA GLY A 15 5.27 30.41 -5.32
C GLY A 15 4.97 29.96 -3.89
N ALA A 16 5.34 30.77 -2.89
CA ALA A 16 4.97 30.53 -1.50
C ALA A 16 3.55 31.06 -1.23
N VAL A 17 2.60 30.17 -0.92
CA VAL A 17 1.18 30.54 -0.72
C VAL A 17 0.65 29.97 0.59
N ASN A 18 -0.06 30.79 1.36
CA ASN A 18 -0.93 30.33 2.45
C ASN A 18 -2.38 30.53 2.03
N ALA A 19 -3.18 29.47 2.12
CA ALA A 19 -4.60 29.49 1.84
C ALA A 19 -5.40 28.98 3.05
N THR A 20 -6.68 29.29 3.06
CA THR A 20 -7.65 28.65 3.94
C THR A 20 -8.21 27.40 3.26
N GLY A 21 -8.73 26.45 4.03
CA GLY A 21 -9.52 25.34 3.53
C GLY A 21 -10.81 25.81 2.85
N GLY A 22 -11.49 24.89 2.19
CA GLY A 22 -12.71 25.16 1.43
C GLY A 22 -12.99 24.11 0.35
N VAL A 23 -13.99 24.42 -0.47
CA VAL A 23 -14.42 23.58 -1.60
C VAL A 23 -13.88 24.17 -2.90
N TYR A 24 -13.08 23.38 -3.63
CA TYR A 24 -12.39 23.77 -4.85
C TYR A 24 -12.75 22.85 -6.01
N ASN A 25 -12.61 23.35 -7.23
CA ASN A 25 -12.61 22.51 -8.41
C ASN A 25 -11.22 21.86 -8.51
N LYS A 26 -10.19 22.70 -8.64
CA LYS A 26 -8.81 22.27 -8.74
C LYS A 26 -7.95 22.86 -7.62
N VAL A 27 -7.06 22.06 -7.06
CA VAL A 27 -5.93 22.51 -6.23
C VAL A 27 -4.65 22.16 -6.98
N ASP A 28 -3.90 23.15 -7.45
CA ASP A 28 -2.66 22.96 -8.24
C ASP A 28 -1.47 23.60 -7.54
N VAL A 29 -0.54 22.78 -7.07
CA VAL A 29 0.63 23.21 -6.30
C VAL A 29 1.90 22.97 -7.10
N GLN A 30 2.44 24.04 -7.68
CA GLN A 30 3.74 24.06 -8.37
C GLN A 30 4.86 24.61 -7.47
N GLY A 31 4.52 25.44 -6.48
CA GLY A 31 5.45 26.04 -5.51
C GLY A 31 5.39 25.38 -4.13
N TYR A 32 5.35 26.19 -3.09
CA TYR A 32 5.28 25.75 -1.69
C TYR A 32 4.05 26.36 -1.06
N GLY A 33 3.29 25.60 -0.28
CA GLY A 33 2.21 26.24 0.45
C GLY A 33 1.57 25.44 1.55
N LYS A 34 0.70 26.14 2.26
CA LYS A 34 -0.05 25.61 3.38
C LYS A 34 -1.52 25.94 3.20
N ILE A 35 -2.37 24.94 3.38
CA ILE A 35 -3.82 25.11 3.42
C ILE A 35 -4.27 24.85 4.86
N ASN A 36 -4.85 25.88 5.49
CA ASN A 36 -5.30 25.82 6.87
C ASN A 36 -6.80 25.47 6.91
N GLY A 37 -7.12 24.25 7.32
CA GLY A 37 -8.48 23.70 7.37
C GLY A 37 -8.69 22.57 6.38
N ASP A 38 -9.93 22.12 6.28
CA ASP A 38 -10.34 21.00 5.44
C ASP A 38 -10.42 21.41 3.96
N VAL A 39 -10.13 20.48 3.07
CA VAL A 39 -10.15 20.68 1.62
C VAL A 39 -11.05 19.66 0.97
N GLU A 40 -12.06 20.12 0.25
CA GLU A 40 -12.80 19.30 -0.71
C GLU A 40 -12.41 19.75 -2.12
N CYS A 41 -11.98 18.84 -2.99
CA CYS A 41 -11.65 19.18 -4.37
C CYS A 41 -12.00 18.09 -5.39
N GLU A 42 -12.34 18.47 -6.62
CA GLU A 42 -12.47 17.50 -7.72
C GLU A 42 -11.09 16.94 -8.11
N SER A 43 -10.08 17.81 -8.17
CA SER A 43 -8.71 17.41 -8.50
C SER A 43 -7.65 18.12 -7.67
N LEU A 44 -6.69 17.35 -7.16
CA LEU A 44 -5.46 17.86 -6.56
C LEU A 44 -4.26 17.45 -7.40
N HIS A 45 -3.44 18.41 -7.79
CA HIS A 45 -2.13 18.18 -8.40
C HIS A 45 -1.06 18.86 -7.56
N CYS A 46 -0.07 18.09 -7.09
CA CYS A 46 1.03 18.61 -6.30
C CYS A 46 2.37 18.22 -6.92
N ALA A 47 2.97 19.13 -7.68
CA ALA A 47 4.35 19.01 -8.18
C ALA A 47 5.37 19.63 -7.22
N GLY A 48 4.95 20.60 -6.40
CA GLY A 48 5.78 21.25 -5.39
C GLY A 48 5.61 20.65 -3.99
N HIS A 49 5.42 21.50 -2.98
CA HIS A 49 5.22 21.08 -1.59
C HIS A 49 3.95 21.67 -1.01
N VAL A 50 3.09 20.84 -0.42
CA VAL A 50 1.87 21.30 0.26
C VAL A 50 1.71 20.67 1.63
N SER A 51 1.29 21.48 2.62
CA SER A 51 0.80 20.99 3.90
C SER A 51 -0.67 21.37 4.08
N ILE A 52 -1.53 20.39 4.34
CA ILE A 52 -2.95 20.58 4.64
C ILE A 52 -3.15 20.25 6.12
N THR A 53 -3.69 21.19 6.90
CA THR A 53 -3.84 20.98 8.36
C THR A 53 -5.11 20.23 8.75
N GLY A 54 -6.10 20.15 7.86
CA GLY A 54 -7.35 19.43 8.07
C GLY A 54 -7.43 18.19 7.20
N ASP A 55 -8.67 17.76 6.94
CA ASP A 55 -9.00 16.63 6.08
C ASP A 55 -8.89 17.00 4.60
N LEU A 56 -8.66 15.98 3.76
CA LEU A 56 -8.63 16.12 2.30
C LEU A 56 -9.60 15.11 1.67
N ILE A 57 -10.63 15.62 1.02
CA ILE A 57 -11.66 14.83 0.34
C ILE A 57 -11.67 15.20 -1.15
N GLY A 58 -11.76 14.22 -2.05
CA GLY A 58 -11.88 14.53 -3.46
C GLY A 58 -11.98 13.34 -4.40
N SER A 59 -12.12 13.65 -5.69
CA SER A 59 -12.29 12.64 -6.74
C SER A 59 -10.93 12.14 -7.25
N SER A 60 -9.94 13.03 -7.41
CA SER A 60 -8.62 12.65 -7.89
C SER A 60 -7.48 13.44 -7.27
N ALA A 61 -6.37 12.76 -7.00
CA ALA A 61 -5.14 13.38 -6.52
C ALA A 61 -3.91 12.77 -7.21
N ARG A 62 -3.02 13.64 -7.70
CA ARG A 62 -1.69 13.29 -8.22
C ARG A 62 -0.62 14.05 -7.45
N VAL A 63 0.25 13.32 -6.75
CA VAL A 63 1.35 13.89 -5.95
C VAL A 63 2.68 13.49 -6.58
N GLU A 64 3.34 14.43 -7.27
CA GLU A 64 4.68 14.26 -7.83
C GLU A 64 5.77 14.87 -6.94
N GLY A 65 5.42 15.91 -6.17
CA GLY A 65 6.28 16.50 -5.15
C GLY A 65 5.99 15.93 -3.76
N ASN A 66 5.78 16.80 -2.76
CA ASN A 66 5.59 16.38 -1.37
C ASN A 66 4.26 16.92 -0.80
N ALA A 67 3.41 16.04 -0.31
CA ALA A 67 2.17 16.40 0.36
C ALA A 67 2.13 15.85 1.78
N SER A 68 1.81 16.71 2.75
CA SER A 68 1.61 16.31 4.16
C SER A 68 0.21 16.73 4.62
N ILE A 69 -0.63 15.75 4.95
CA ILE A 69 -2.02 15.94 5.38
C ILE A 69 -2.10 15.54 6.87
N ARG A 70 -2.55 16.47 7.71
CA ARG A 70 -2.67 16.22 9.15
C ARG A 70 -3.97 15.53 9.56
N GLY A 71 -5.00 15.61 8.72
CA GLY A 71 -6.27 14.91 8.92
C GLY A 71 -6.37 13.62 8.10
N LYS A 72 -7.61 13.19 7.89
CA LYS A 72 -7.97 12.04 7.06
C LYS A 72 -7.91 12.39 5.58
N VAL A 73 -7.64 11.38 4.76
CA VAL A 73 -7.74 11.50 3.30
C VAL A 73 -8.83 10.56 2.79
N LYS A 74 -9.74 11.08 1.97
CA LYS A 74 -10.70 10.29 1.19
C LYS A 74 -10.60 10.67 -0.29
N MET A 75 -10.11 9.77 -1.12
CA MET A 75 -9.85 10.04 -2.54
C MET A 75 -10.28 8.90 -3.43
N ASP A 76 -11.15 9.12 -4.43
CA ASP A 76 -11.50 8.00 -5.33
C ASP A 76 -10.25 7.49 -6.07
N LYS A 77 -9.44 8.39 -6.65
CA LYS A 77 -8.19 8.02 -7.33
C LYS A 77 -6.99 8.78 -6.78
N LEU A 78 -6.05 8.07 -6.18
CA LEU A 78 -4.82 8.64 -5.64
C LEU A 78 -3.58 8.05 -6.31
N SER A 79 -2.75 8.89 -6.93
CA SER A 79 -1.47 8.50 -7.51
C SER A 79 -0.32 9.29 -6.89
N VAL A 80 0.63 8.60 -6.27
CA VAL A 80 1.78 9.21 -5.58
C VAL A 80 3.07 8.77 -6.25
N TYR A 81 3.79 9.71 -6.84
CA TYR A 81 5.09 9.53 -7.47
C TYR A 81 6.23 10.20 -6.66
N GLY A 82 5.90 11.21 -5.85
CA GLY A 82 6.81 11.81 -4.88
C GLY A 82 6.61 11.23 -3.47
N GLN A 83 6.26 12.07 -2.50
CA GLN A 83 5.98 11.67 -1.13
C GLN A 83 4.61 12.14 -0.65
N LEU A 84 3.88 11.25 0.02
CA LEU A 84 2.64 11.56 0.72
C LEU A 84 2.72 11.07 2.16
N ASP A 85 2.55 11.98 3.11
CA ASP A 85 2.40 11.68 4.53
C ASP A 85 0.98 12.02 4.99
N VAL A 86 0.27 11.03 5.53
CA VAL A 86 -1.08 11.15 6.10
C VAL A 86 -1.00 10.81 7.59
N ALA A 87 -1.41 11.74 8.44
CA ALA A 87 -1.31 11.58 9.90
C ALA A 87 -2.47 10.79 10.53
N ASP A 88 -3.51 10.48 9.75
CA ASP A 88 -4.68 9.70 10.16
C ASP A 88 -4.99 8.63 9.08
N ASP A 89 -6.25 8.21 8.95
CA ASP A 89 -6.71 7.21 7.97
C ASP A 89 -6.67 7.69 6.51
N LEU A 90 -6.41 6.74 5.60
CA LEU A 90 -6.48 6.94 4.14
C LEU A 90 -7.53 6.01 3.52
N ASN A 91 -8.61 6.60 3.01
CA ASN A 91 -9.67 5.91 2.28
C ASN A 91 -9.56 6.21 0.78
N PHE A 92 -9.72 5.20 -0.05
CA PHE A 92 -9.62 5.36 -1.50
C PHE A 92 -10.46 4.36 -2.27
N THR A 93 -10.70 4.61 -3.56
CA THR A 93 -11.15 3.53 -4.47
C THR A 93 -9.92 2.88 -5.11
N SER A 94 -9.01 3.68 -5.68
CA SER A 94 -7.77 3.21 -6.29
C SER A 94 -6.55 4.00 -5.83
N LEU A 95 -5.55 3.28 -5.32
CA LEU A 95 -4.27 3.83 -4.89
C LEU A 95 -3.11 3.28 -5.74
N LYS A 96 -2.35 4.19 -6.36
CA LYS A 96 -1.09 3.88 -7.05
C LYS A 96 0.08 4.54 -6.37
N VAL A 97 1.05 3.75 -5.94
CA VAL A 97 2.27 4.22 -5.26
C VAL A 97 3.48 3.94 -6.14
N GLY A 98 3.99 4.97 -6.82
CA GLY A 98 5.29 4.95 -7.50
C GLY A 98 6.43 5.56 -6.66
N GLY A 99 6.10 6.44 -5.73
CA GLY A 99 7.04 7.06 -4.78
C GLY A 99 6.91 6.47 -3.37
N ASN A 100 6.75 7.33 -2.36
CA ASN A 100 6.64 6.93 -0.96
C ASN A 100 5.31 7.40 -0.36
N VAL A 101 4.58 6.48 0.28
CA VAL A 101 3.36 6.79 1.03
C VAL A 101 3.53 6.34 2.47
N LYS A 102 3.25 7.23 3.42
CA LYS A 102 3.21 6.93 4.85
C LYS A 102 1.86 7.32 5.42
N VAL A 103 1.18 6.36 6.04
CA VAL A 103 -0.11 6.54 6.71
C VAL A 103 0.08 6.16 8.18
N GLN A 104 -0.28 7.05 9.10
CA GLN A 104 -0.22 6.76 10.55
C GLN A 104 -1.46 6.01 11.05
N GLY A 105 -2.58 6.06 10.33
CA GLY A 105 -3.78 5.28 10.62
C GLY A 105 -3.91 4.03 9.73
N ASN A 106 -5.16 3.69 9.44
CA ASN A 106 -5.52 2.56 8.58
C ASN A 106 -5.65 2.99 7.11
N MET A 107 -5.64 1.99 6.24
CA MET A 107 -5.92 2.13 4.82
C MET A 107 -7.10 1.25 4.41
N ALA A 108 -8.04 1.81 3.66
CA ALA A 108 -9.19 1.07 3.14
C ALA A 108 -9.55 1.49 1.72
N GLY A 109 -9.78 0.52 0.82
CA GLY A 109 -10.23 0.80 -0.54
C GLY A 109 -10.48 -0.43 -1.40
N GLU A 110 -10.47 -0.28 -2.72
CA GLU A 110 -10.69 -1.41 -3.64
C GLU A 110 -9.36 -1.91 -4.22
N ASP A 111 -8.61 -1.05 -4.90
CA ASP A 111 -7.38 -1.41 -5.61
C ASP A 111 -6.13 -0.72 -5.03
N VAL A 112 -5.12 -1.50 -4.66
CA VAL A 112 -3.79 -1.01 -4.28
C VAL A 112 -2.74 -1.51 -5.27
N LYS A 113 -1.94 -0.60 -5.84
CA LYS A 113 -0.80 -0.93 -6.70
C LYS A 113 0.48 -0.21 -6.27
N ILE A 114 1.47 -0.97 -5.81
CA ILE A 114 2.73 -0.44 -5.27
C ILE A 114 3.88 -0.82 -6.21
N HIS A 115 4.64 0.18 -6.66
CA HIS A 115 5.96 0.01 -7.27
C HIS A 115 7.07 0.72 -6.47
N GLY A 116 6.69 1.67 -5.62
CA GLY A 116 7.58 2.35 -4.68
C GLY A 116 7.53 1.72 -3.29
N SER A 117 7.29 2.55 -2.28
CA SER A 117 7.22 2.13 -0.87
C SER A 117 5.92 2.59 -0.22
N LEU A 118 5.25 1.68 0.47
CA LEU A 118 4.05 1.96 1.27
C LEU A 118 4.28 1.61 2.75
N LYS A 119 3.97 2.52 3.65
CA LYS A 119 3.92 2.23 5.08
C LYS A 119 2.57 2.64 5.68
N ALA A 120 1.87 1.70 6.28
CA ALA A 120 0.69 1.94 7.10
C ALA A 120 0.99 1.46 8.53
N ALA A 121 0.73 2.30 9.54
CA ALA A 121 0.94 1.89 10.92
C ALA A 121 -0.19 0.99 11.45
N GLY A 122 -1.40 1.09 10.88
CA GLY A 122 -2.54 0.22 11.18
C GLY A 122 -2.76 -0.88 10.14
N ASP A 123 -4.03 -1.18 9.91
CA ASP A 123 -4.50 -2.20 8.97
C ASP A 123 -4.56 -1.67 7.53
N CYS A 124 -4.54 -2.58 6.57
CA CYS A 124 -4.78 -2.31 5.16
C CYS A 124 -5.85 -3.28 4.62
N GLU A 125 -7.02 -2.75 4.32
CA GLU A 125 -8.14 -3.47 3.71
C GLU A 125 -8.29 -3.07 2.24
N ALA A 126 -8.32 -4.06 1.34
CA ALA A 126 -8.53 -3.86 -0.09
C ALA A 126 -9.30 -5.02 -0.70
N GLU A 127 -9.86 -4.87 -1.90
CA GLU A 127 -10.32 -6.02 -2.68
C GLU A 127 -9.12 -6.69 -3.38
N VAL A 128 -8.21 -5.87 -3.90
CA VAL A 128 -6.99 -6.33 -4.58
C VAL A 128 -5.76 -5.53 -4.15
N PHE A 129 -4.75 -6.24 -3.66
CA PHE A 129 -3.47 -5.67 -3.27
C PHE A 129 -2.34 -6.21 -4.15
N ARG A 130 -1.68 -5.34 -4.91
CA ARG A 130 -0.55 -5.70 -5.78
C ARG A 130 0.69 -4.91 -5.42
N ALA A 131 1.77 -5.61 -5.10
CA ALA A 131 3.06 -5.00 -4.81
C ALA A 131 4.16 -5.54 -5.73
N ASN A 132 4.89 -4.63 -6.36
CA ASN A 132 6.19 -4.86 -6.98
C ASN A 132 7.15 -3.78 -6.46
N GLY A 133 7.36 -3.80 -5.15
CA GLY A 133 7.99 -2.75 -4.36
C GLY A 133 7.98 -3.14 -2.88
N ALA A 134 8.24 -2.17 -2.02
CA ALA A 134 8.33 -2.39 -0.57
C ALA A 134 7.01 -2.02 0.12
N PHE A 135 6.68 -2.75 1.19
CA PHE A 135 5.61 -2.34 2.07
C PHE A 135 5.85 -2.71 3.54
N SER A 136 5.25 -1.95 4.45
CA SER A 136 5.21 -2.25 5.89
C SER A 136 3.81 -1.92 6.41
N ILE A 137 3.06 -2.97 6.77
CA ILE A 137 1.73 -2.87 7.37
C ILE A 137 1.83 -3.27 8.84
N GLY A 138 1.52 -2.35 9.74
CA GLY A 138 1.68 -2.59 11.18
C GLY A 138 0.67 -3.60 11.76
N GLY A 139 -0.47 -3.76 11.11
CA GLY A 139 -1.53 -4.69 11.48
C GLY A 139 -1.81 -5.76 10.42
N LEU A 140 -3.10 -5.97 10.13
CA LEU A 140 -3.61 -6.92 9.15
C LEU A 140 -3.61 -6.32 7.75
N LEU A 141 -2.99 -7.02 6.80
CA LEU A 141 -3.23 -6.83 5.37
C LEU A 141 -4.33 -7.82 4.94
N ASN A 142 -5.54 -7.32 4.69
CA ASN A 142 -6.68 -8.12 4.26
C ASN A 142 -7.07 -7.75 2.83
N ALA A 143 -7.08 -8.73 1.92
CA ALA A 143 -7.69 -8.54 0.61
C ALA A 143 -8.13 -9.84 -0.05
N GLY A 144 -9.18 -9.79 -0.87
CA GLY A 144 -9.62 -10.96 -1.65
C GLY A 144 -8.47 -11.54 -2.50
N ARG A 145 -7.64 -10.68 -3.09
CA ARG A 145 -6.45 -11.08 -3.84
C ARG A 145 -5.21 -10.27 -3.42
N ILE A 146 -4.17 -10.96 -2.98
CA ILE A 146 -2.86 -10.39 -2.64
C ILE A 146 -1.81 -10.98 -3.59
N GLU A 147 -1.16 -10.12 -4.38
CA GLU A 147 -0.08 -10.50 -5.31
C GLU A 147 1.18 -9.66 -5.00
N VAL A 148 2.25 -10.30 -4.56
CA VAL A 148 3.50 -9.64 -4.18
C VAL A 148 4.66 -10.20 -5.01
N ILE A 149 5.34 -9.31 -5.72
CA ILE A 149 6.67 -9.55 -6.28
C ILE A 149 7.67 -8.85 -5.36
N LEU A 150 8.48 -9.65 -4.66
CA LEU A 150 9.38 -9.15 -3.63
C LEU A 150 10.48 -8.27 -4.22
N HIS A 151 10.42 -6.98 -3.87
CA HIS A 151 11.40 -5.96 -4.24
C HIS A 151 11.55 -4.93 -3.10
N GLY A 152 12.59 -5.09 -2.26
CA GLY A 152 12.73 -4.38 -0.99
C GLY A 152 12.09 -5.14 0.18
N SER A 153 12.03 -4.52 1.37
CA SER A 153 11.42 -5.11 2.57
C SER A 153 9.90 -5.18 2.42
N CYS A 154 9.32 -6.35 2.72
CA CYS A 154 7.88 -6.55 2.76
C CYS A 154 7.51 -7.09 4.14
N GLU A 155 6.70 -6.36 4.89
CA GLU A 155 6.37 -6.69 6.27
C GLU A 155 4.88 -6.47 6.52
N ALA A 156 4.24 -7.43 7.18
CA ALA A 156 2.89 -7.32 7.73
C ALA A 156 2.85 -8.08 9.06
N LYS A 157 1.99 -7.70 10.00
CA LYS A 157 1.78 -8.53 11.20
C LYS A 157 1.01 -9.80 10.80
N GLU A 158 -0.10 -9.60 10.11
CA GLU A 158 -0.99 -10.66 9.64
C GLU A 158 -1.37 -10.42 8.18
N MET A 159 -1.58 -11.48 7.41
CA MET A 159 -2.06 -11.41 6.03
C MET A 159 -3.26 -12.35 5.85
N GLY A 160 -4.36 -11.81 5.35
CA GLY A 160 -5.62 -12.53 5.12
C GLY A 160 -6.11 -12.33 3.68
N GLY A 161 -6.57 -13.40 3.02
CA GLY A 161 -7.14 -13.29 1.68
C GLY A 161 -7.57 -14.59 1.05
N GLU A 162 -8.43 -14.55 0.04
CA GLU A 162 -8.85 -15.76 -0.69
C GLU A 162 -7.67 -16.32 -1.52
N HIS A 163 -6.97 -15.44 -2.23
CA HIS A 163 -5.80 -15.78 -3.04
C HIS A 163 -4.58 -14.97 -2.62
N ILE A 164 -3.53 -15.65 -2.14
CA ILE A 164 -2.28 -15.03 -1.70
C ILE A 164 -1.13 -15.61 -2.51
N GLU A 165 -0.46 -14.77 -3.29
CA GLU A 165 0.68 -15.16 -4.11
C GLU A 165 1.87 -14.24 -3.83
N VAL A 166 2.94 -14.81 -3.28
CA VAL A 166 4.20 -14.11 -3.01
C VAL A 166 5.30 -14.77 -3.84
N ARG A 167 5.89 -14.00 -4.75
CA ARG A 167 6.97 -14.43 -5.65
C ARG A 167 8.23 -13.62 -5.40
N ARG A 168 9.39 -14.25 -5.53
CA ARG A 168 10.66 -13.50 -5.58
C ARG A 168 10.83 -12.84 -6.96
N THR A 169 11.48 -11.69 -7.00
CA THR A 169 11.91 -11.12 -8.30
C THR A 169 12.87 -12.08 -9.00
N GLY A 170 12.65 -12.34 -10.29
CA GLY A 170 13.44 -13.30 -11.07
C GLY A 170 14.94 -12.99 -11.09
N TYR A 171 15.76 -14.05 -11.16
CA TYR A 171 17.22 -13.96 -11.20
C TYR A 171 17.71 -13.31 -12.51
N SER A 172 17.99 -12.01 -12.50
CA SER A 172 18.94 -11.46 -13.47
C SER A 172 20.34 -11.97 -13.10
N THR A 173 21.14 -12.37 -14.10
CA THR A 173 22.51 -12.91 -13.91
C THR A 173 23.43 -11.96 -13.15
N LEU A 174 23.11 -10.66 -13.11
CA LEU A 174 23.79 -9.63 -12.32
C LEU A 174 23.32 -9.55 -10.84
N GLY A 175 22.16 -10.11 -10.50
CA GLY A 175 21.54 -10.03 -9.17
C GLY A 175 22.09 -11.01 -8.12
N LYS A 176 22.88 -12.01 -8.52
CA LYS A 176 23.47 -12.99 -7.59
C LYS A 176 24.44 -12.34 -6.59
N LEU A 177 25.14 -11.28 -6.99
CA LEU A 177 26.10 -10.56 -6.15
C LEU A 177 25.42 -9.60 -5.15
N LEU A 178 24.19 -9.15 -5.46
CA LEU A 178 23.43 -8.19 -4.66
C LEU A 178 22.50 -8.86 -3.63
N LYS A 179 22.44 -10.20 -3.63
CA LYS A 179 21.62 -11.01 -2.71
C LYS A 179 21.91 -10.74 -1.23
N HIS A 180 23.14 -10.32 -0.91
CA HIS A 180 23.55 -9.96 0.46
C HIS A 180 23.19 -8.52 0.87
N PHE A 181 22.88 -7.65 -0.09
CA PHE A 181 22.61 -6.23 0.15
C PHE A 181 21.12 -5.88 0.09
N LEU A 182 20.28 -6.73 -0.51
CA LEU A 182 18.84 -6.52 -0.63
C LEU A 182 18.07 -7.63 0.08
N ASN A 183 17.50 -7.32 1.25
CA ASN A 183 16.52 -8.18 1.93
C ASN A 183 15.18 -8.13 1.18
N ASN A 184 15.04 -8.96 0.14
CA ASN A 184 13.81 -9.12 -0.62
C ASN A 184 12.95 -10.25 -0.06
N THR A 185 12.71 -10.24 1.25
CA THR A 185 12.00 -11.29 1.99
C THR A 185 10.69 -10.73 2.53
N LEU A 186 9.62 -11.52 2.47
CA LEU A 186 8.40 -11.23 3.23
C LEU A 186 8.60 -11.71 4.67
N SER A 187 8.38 -10.83 5.64
CA SER A 187 8.32 -11.19 7.06
C SER A 187 6.91 -10.96 7.58
N VAL A 188 6.27 -12.02 8.09
CA VAL A 188 4.90 -11.96 8.59
C VAL A 188 4.71 -12.91 9.76
N GLU A 189 3.81 -12.62 10.70
CA GLU A 189 3.54 -13.56 11.79
C GLU A 189 2.60 -14.68 11.31
N THR A 190 1.45 -14.32 10.78
CA THR A 190 0.43 -15.28 10.33
C THR A 190 -0.06 -14.95 8.93
N ILE A 191 -0.19 -15.98 8.09
CA ILE A 191 -0.89 -15.93 6.81
C ILE A 191 -2.09 -16.87 6.87
N GLU A 192 -3.28 -16.38 6.50
CA GLU A 192 -4.50 -17.18 6.39
C GLU A 192 -5.20 -16.94 5.05
N GLY A 193 -5.58 -18.00 4.35
CA GLY A 193 -6.25 -17.89 3.06
C GLY A 193 -6.64 -19.21 2.41
N ASP A 194 -7.37 -19.17 1.29
CA ASP A 194 -7.83 -20.40 0.63
C ASP A 194 -6.76 -21.00 -0.28
N GLU A 195 -6.18 -20.19 -1.17
CA GLU A 195 -5.10 -20.57 -2.07
C GLU A 195 -3.86 -19.73 -1.79
N ILE A 196 -2.80 -20.38 -1.29
CA ILE A 196 -1.57 -19.72 -0.85
C ILE A 196 -0.38 -20.25 -1.63
N TYR A 197 0.39 -19.36 -2.24
CA TYR A 197 1.70 -19.63 -2.83
C TYR A 197 2.74 -18.66 -2.26
N LEU A 198 3.84 -19.18 -1.71
CA LEU A 198 4.87 -18.38 -1.04
C LEU A 198 6.28 -18.74 -1.52
N GLU A 199 7.06 -17.73 -1.89
CA GLU A 199 8.51 -17.81 -2.05
C GLU A 199 9.21 -16.83 -1.11
N ASN A 200 10.43 -17.16 -0.69
CA ASN A 200 11.31 -16.30 0.12
C ASN A 200 10.59 -15.57 1.28
N THR A 201 9.80 -16.33 2.05
CA THR A 201 8.93 -15.83 3.12
C THR A 201 9.35 -16.42 4.46
N LYS A 202 9.43 -15.56 5.49
CA LYS A 202 9.57 -15.95 6.89
C LYS A 202 8.23 -15.77 7.59
N ALA A 203 7.64 -16.86 8.06
CA ALA A 203 6.34 -16.84 8.74
C ALA A 203 6.32 -17.71 10.01
N LYS A 204 5.55 -17.32 11.04
CA LYS A 204 5.31 -18.21 12.18
C LYS A 204 4.23 -19.23 11.83
N VAL A 205 3.12 -18.79 11.24
CA VAL A 205 1.99 -19.66 10.91
C VAL A 205 1.51 -19.39 9.49
N VAL A 206 1.28 -20.45 8.72
CA VAL A 206 0.56 -20.38 7.44
C VAL A 206 -0.59 -21.37 7.50
N ARG A 207 -1.82 -20.88 7.29
CA ARG A 207 -3.07 -21.65 7.34
C ARG A 207 -3.84 -21.49 6.05
N GLY A 208 -4.33 -22.59 5.49
CA GLY A 208 -5.19 -22.48 4.32
C GLY A 208 -5.73 -23.79 3.78
N ASN A 209 -6.47 -23.72 2.67
CA ASN A 209 -7.04 -24.92 2.07
C ASN A 209 -6.03 -25.63 1.17
N LYS A 210 -5.45 -24.87 0.24
CA LYS A 210 -4.40 -25.31 -0.68
C LYS A 210 -3.17 -24.44 -0.52
N ILE A 211 -2.08 -25.05 -0.10
CA ILE A 211 -0.83 -24.35 0.21
C ILE A 211 0.30 -24.89 -0.67
N GLU A 212 1.03 -24.00 -1.32
CA GLU A 212 2.26 -24.32 -2.03
C GLU A 212 3.40 -23.46 -1.46
N ILE A 213 4.27 -24.10 -0.68
CA ILE A 213 5.46 -23.49 -0.14
C ILE A 213 6.58 -23.66 -1.15
N GLY A 214 6.88 -22.58 -1.88
CA GLY A 214 7.96 -22.49 -2.83
C GLY A 214 9.34 -22.30 -2.17
N PRO A 215 10.37 -22.02 -3.00
CA PRO A 215 11.75 -21.93 -2.54
C PRO A 215 12.03 -20.88 -1.48
N ASP A 216 13.09 -21.11 -0.70
CA ASP A 216 13.69 -20.17 0.26
C ASP A 216 12.72 -19.70 1.39
N CYS A 217 11.64 -20.43 1.65
CA CYS A 217 10.73 -20.14 2.78
C CYS A 217 11.23 -20.73 4.11
N GLU A 218 11.00 -20.02 5.21
CA GLU A 218 11.22 -20.48 6.58
C GLU A 218 9.90 -20.31 7.38
N ILE A 219 9.23 -21.42 7.69
CA ILE A 219 7.90 -21.40 8.31
C ILE A 219 7.89 -22.30 9.56
N ASP A 220 7.38 -21.78 10.69
CA ASP A 220 7.30 -22.58 11.91
C ASP A 220 6.18 -23.62 11.83
N LEU A 221 4.96 -23.21 11.46
CA LEU A 221 3.79 -24.09 11.37
C LEU A 221 3.03 -23.89 10.06
N VAL A 222 2.79 -24.98 9.34
CA VAL A 222 1.86 -25.02 8.20
C VAL A 222 0.68 -25.93 8.53
N GLU A 223 -0.53 -25.39 8.42
CA GLU A 223 -1.79 -26.11 8.65
C GLU A 223 -2.67 -26.04 7.40
N TYR A 224 -2.95 -27.19 6.79
CA TYR A 224 -3.72 -27.27 5.54
C TYR A 224 -4.94 -28.21 5.66
N SER A 225 -5.98 -27.97 4.86
CA SER A 225 -7.17 -28.85 4.83
C SER A 225 -7.18 -29.80 3.63
N THR A 226 -6.74 -29.35 2.45
CA THR A 226 -6.89 -30.09 1.18
C THR A 226 -5.55 -30.59 0.64
N GLU A 227 -4.63 -29.69 0.29
CA GLU A 227 -3.34 -30.03 -0.34
C GLU A 227 -2.24 -29.13 0.19
N CYS A 228 -1.06 -29.71 0.45
CA CYS A 228 0.16 -28.97 0.71
C CYS A 228 1.30 -29.48 -0.16
N LYS A 229 1.95 -28.58 -0.90
CA LYS A 229 3.19 -28.84 -1.64
C LYS A 229 4.33 -28.06 -1.01
N GLN A 230 5.51 -28.66 -1.04
CA GLN A 230 6.72 -28.08 -0.47
C GLN A 230 7.88 -28.23 -1.46
N ASP A 231 8.55 -27.11 -1.75
CA ASP A 231 9.84 -27.11 -2.44
C ASP A 231 10.95 -27.63 -1.51
N PRO A 232 11.87 -28.49 -1.98
CA PRO A 232 12.93 -29.06 -1.14
C PRO A 232 13.88 -28.05 -0.48
N SER A 233 13.94 -26.82 -0.99
CA SER A 233 14.78 -25.74 -0.42
C SER A 233 14.10 -24.97 0.71
N SER A 234 12.80 -25.18 0.93
CA SER A 234 12.06 -24.55 2.03
C SER A 234 12.22 -25.32 3.35
N GLN A 235 12.12 -24.60 4.46
CA GLN A 235 12.18 -25.15 5.81
C GLN A 235 10.84 -24.96 6.51
N ILE A 236 10.20 -26.07 6.86
CA ILE A 236 8.96 -26.10 7.65
C ILE A 236 9.26 -26.86 8.94
N LYS A 237 9.04 -26.26 10.13
CA LYS A 237 9.29 -26.97 11.41
C LYS A 237 8.18 -27.96 11.74
N THR A 238 6.93 -27.60 11.48
CA THR A 238 5.77 -28.47 11.72
C THR A 238 4.77 -28.34 10.58
N LEU A 239 4.31 -29.48 10.08
CA LEU A 239 3.33 -29.59 9.01
C LEU A 239 2.16 -30.44 9.51
N THR A 240 0.93 -29.94 9.42
CA THR A 240 -0.26 -30.61 9.96
C THR A 240 -1.43 -30.48 8.99
N GLN A 241 -2.16 -31.58 8.78
CA GLN A 241 -3.43 -31.57 8.07
C GLN A 241 -4.58 -31.49 9.10
N ARG A 242 -5.54 -30.60 8.86
CA ARG A 242 -6.76 -30.45 9.69
C ARG A 242 -7.93 -31.22 9.10
#